data_AF-A0A968VA32-F1
#
_entry.id   AF-A0A968VA32-F1
#
_cell.length_a   1.000
_cell.length_b   1.000
_cell.length_c   1.000
_cell.angle_alpha   90.00
_cell.angle_beta   90.00
_cell.angle_gamma   90.00
#
_symmetry.space_group_name_H-M   'P 1'
#
loop_
_entity.id
_entity.type
_entity.pdbx_description
1 polymer ?
#
loop_
_entity_poly.entity_id
_entity_poly.type
_entity_poly.pdbx_seq_one_letter_code
_entity_poly.pdbx_strand_id
1 'polypeptide(L)'
;MLRANGTWDMIKNTLPFYRGFDRTFVLGGSGADNYSTKGYLPMKPLAHWYADGEETELPDDFYSTKDYVERTIGFHEAEKDKTAPFFSYIAFQAIHAPVQAPKKFVEPYLETYKEGWDVLRKKRFEKAKAMGIIPADASMNGMFPDFKKWEELSEEEKIGYITDMAVVAGMLEAVDFYIGQYINYLKEKGLFENTIFIVASDNGPDGADYKANAILKKWQEKNGYHTE
;
A
#
# COMPACT_ATOMS: atom_id res chain seq x y z
N MET A 1 9.49 11.04 -21.22
CA MET A 1 8.06 10.88 -20.85
C MET A 1 7.90 10.85 -19.33
N LEU A 2 6.96 11.63 -18.79
CA LEU A 2 6.57 11.70 -17.39
C LEU A 2 5.34 10.81 -17.15
N ARG A 3 5.41 9.87 -16.19
CA ARG A 3 4.35 8.89 -15.90
C ARG A 3 3.98 8.89 -14.42
N ALA A 4 2.70 8.86 -14.12
CA ALA A 4 2.17 8.86 -12.75
C ALA A 4 1.10 7.79 -12.55
N ASN A 5 1.36 6.82 -11.67
CA ASN A 5 0.37 5.81 -11.27
C ASN A 5 0.22 5.83 -9.76
N GLY A 6 -1.01 5.75 -9.24
CA GLY A 6 -1.21 5.69 -7.80
C GLY A 6 -2.28 6.58 -7.20
N THR A 7 -2.22 6.73 -5.87
CA THR A 7 -3.10 7.59 -5.08
C THR A 7 -2.56 9.02 -5.05
N TRP A 8 -3.43 10.02 -5.23
CA TRP A 8 -3.00 11.42 -5.27
C TRP A 8 -3.80 12.40 -4.40
N ASP A 9 -4.96 12.00 -3.88
CA ASP A 9 -5.86 12.87 -3.08
C ASP A 9 -6.14 14.23 -3.75
N MET A 10 -6.61 14.20 -5.00
CA MET A 10 -6.80 15.37 -5.84
C MET A 10 -8.16 15.37 -6.55
N ILE A 11 -8.74 16.55 -6.70
CA ILE A 11 -9.96 16.77 -7.50
C ILE A 11 -9.62 16.87 -9.00
N LYS A 12 -10.61 16.70 -9.90
CA LYS A 12 -10.41 16.57 -11.36
C LYS A 12 -9.45 17.62 -11.95
N ASN A 13 -9.59 18.90 -11.60
CA ASN A 13 -8.75 19.98 -12.15
C ASN A 13 -7.33 20.02 -11.59
N THR A 14 -7.03 19.16 -10.62
CA THR A 14 -5.71 19.09 -9.99
C THR A 14 -4.96 17.81 -10.31
N LEU A 15 -5.54 16.87 -11.08
CA LEU A 15 -4.93 15.58 -11.42
C LEU A 15 -3.53 15.72 -12.06
N PRO A 16 -2.63 14.71 -11.91
CA PRO A 16 -1.25 14.80 -12.39
C PRO A 16 -1.14 15.03 -13.90
N PHE A 17 -2.11 14.54 -14.68
CA PHE A 17 -2.20 14.77 -16.13
C PHE A 17 -2.20 16.27 -16.47
N TYR A 18 -2.94 17.07 -15.72
CA TYR A 18 -2.99 18.53 -15.89
C TYR A 18 -1.79 19.26 -15.27
N ARG A 19 -0.82 18.53 -14.70
CA ARG A 19 0.39 19.05 -14.04
C ARG A 19 1.68 18.56 -14.70
N GLY A 20 1.59 18.13 -15.96
CA GLY A 20 2.76 17.82 -16.79
C GLY A 20 3.07 16.33 -16.92
N PHE A 21 2.30 15.43 -16.31
CA PHE A 21 2.46 14.00 -16.60
C PHE A 21 1.83 13.65 -17.95
N ASP A 22 2.58 12.95 -18.80
CA ASP A 22 2.14 12.55 -20.14
C ASP A 22 1.13 11.41 -20.09
N ARG A 23 1.34 10.45 -19.17
CA ARG A 23 0.46 9.28 -18.96
C ARG A 23 0.16 9.06 -17.49
N THR A 24 -1.10 8.84 -17.17
CA THR A 24 -1.55 8.67 -15.78
C THR A 24 -2.60 7.58 -15.61
N PHE A 25 -2.51 6.81 -14.54
CA PHE A 25 -3.64 6.02 -14.01
C PHE A 25 -3.70 6.16 -12.49
N VAL A 26 -4.72 6.87 -12.00
CA VAL A 26 -4.71 7.39 -10.63
C VAL A 26 -6.03 7.20 -9.93
N LEU A 27 -5.95 6.93 -8.62
CA LEU A 27 -7.06 7.07 -7.70
C LEU A 27 -7.16 8.54 -7.28
N GLY A 28 -8.34 9.15 -7.46
CA GLY A 28 -8.57 10.54 -7.09
C GLY A 28 -8.68 10.79 -5.58
N GLY A 29 -9.03 9.77 -4.79
CA GLY A 29 -9.11 9.86 -3.33
C GLY A 29 -7.76 9.65 -2.62
N SER A 30 -7.77 9.76 -1.29
CA SER A 30 -6.63 9.42 -0.40
C SER A 30 -6.48 7.93 -0.09
N GLY A 31 -7.49 7.13 -0.46
CA GLY A 31 -7.51 5.68 -0.27
C GLY A 31 -8.85 5.10 -0.71
N ALA A 32 -8.86 3.82 -1.05
CA ALA A 32 -10.02 3.07 -1.53
C ALA A 32 -9.82 1.56 -1.32
N ASP A 33 -10.81 0.77 -1.66
CA ASP A 33 -10.66 -0.67 -1.81
C ASP A 33 -9.55 -1.01 -2.83
N ASN A 34 -8.75 -2.05 -2.55
CA ASN A 34 -7.62 -2.45 -3.40
C ASN A 34 -8.04 -3.29 -4.62
N TYR A 35 -9.30 -3.71 -4.71
CA TYR A 35 -9.83 -4.58 -5.76
C TYR A 35 -10.95 -3.94 -6.59
N SER A 36 -11.57 -2.85 -6.11
CA SER A 36 -12.78 -2.30 -6.71
C SER A 36 -12.91 -0.79 -6.49
N THR A 37 -13.91 -0.17 -7.13
CA THR A 37 -14.21 1.26 -7.01
C THR A 37 -14.92 1.64 -5.69
N LYS A 38 -14.86 0.78 -4.67
CA LYS A 38 -15.46 1.04 -3.36
C LYS A 38 -14.58 1.97 -2.55
N GLY A 39 -15.19 2.93 -1.87
CA GLY A 39 -14.52 3.66 -0.80
C GLY A 39 -14.55 2.88 0.51
N TYR A 40 -13.71 3.30 1.46
CA TYR A 40 -13.51 2.60 2.75
C TYR A 40 -14.14 3.33 3.95
N LEU A 41 -14.79 4.47 3.70
CA LEU A 41 -15.46 5.27 4.73
C LEU A 41 -16.93 5.54 4.34
N PRO A 42 -17.87 5.58 5.30
CA PRO A 42 -19.28 5.87 5.03
C PRO A 42 -19.53 7.19 4.30
N MET A 43 -18.71 8.21 4.60
CA MET A 43 -18.82 9.54 3.98
C MET A 43 -18.24 9.62 2.56
N LYS A 44 -17.45 8.63 2.16
CA LYS A 44 -16.83 8.52 0.83
C LYS A 44 -17.01 7.08 0.33
N PRO A 45 -18.22 6.65 -0.03
CA PRO A 45 -18.51 5.24 -0.35
C PRO A 45 -18.04 4.82 -1.75
N LEU A 46 -17.76 5.78 -2.65
CA LEU A 46 -17.31 5.55 -4.01
C LEU A 46 -15.91 6.13 -4.21
N ALA A 47 -15.06 5.37 -4.91
CA ALA A 47 -13.72 5.76 -5.31
C ALA A 47 -13.68 6.02 -6.82
N HIS A 48 -13.24 7.22 -7.19
CA HIS A 48 -13.12 7.63 -8.60
C HIS A 48 -11.69 7.39 -9.11
N TRP A 49 -11.61 6.75 -10.27
CA TRP A 49 -10.36 6.41 -10.94
C TRP A 49 -10.25 7.20 -12.24
N TYR A 50 -9.03 7.61 -12.58
CA TYR A 50 -8.78 8.42 -13.77
C TYR A 50 -7.64 7.85 -14.59
N ALA A 51 -7.82 7.79 -15.91
CA ALA A 51 -6.78 7.51 -16.89
C ALA A 51 -6.59 8.72 -17.80
N ASP A 52 -5.36 9.21 -17.91
CA ASP A 52 -5.00 10.36 -18.75
C ASP A 52 -5.95 11.58 -18.59
N GLY A 53 -6.34 11.88 -17.35
CA GLY A 53 -7.20 13.01 -16.97
C GLY A 53 -8.71 12.75 -17.02
N GLU A 54 -9.15 11.63 -17.59
CA GLU A 54 -10.57 11.27 -17.71
C GLU A 54 -10.95 10.11 -16.79
N GLU A 55 -12.21 10.07 -16.36
CA GLU A 55 -12.71 9.00 -15.49
C GLU A 55 -12.66 7.65 -16.21
N THR A 56 -12.25 6.60 -15.49
CA THR A 56 -12.08 5.25 -16.04
C THR A 56 -12.64 4.20 -15.10
N GLU A 57 -13.00 3.07 -15.67
CA GLU A 57 -13.35 1.86 -14.92
C GLU A 57 -12.12 0.99 -14.65
N LEU A 58 -12.27 0.08 -13.69
CA LEU A 58 -11.26 -0.92 -13.33
C LEU A 58 -11.52 -2.23 -14.07
N PRO A 59 -10.48 -3.01 -14.43
CA PRO A 59 -10.66 -4.36 -14.94
C PRO A 59 -11.23 -5.30 -13.87
N ASP A 60 -11.87 -6.39 -14.30
CA ASP A 60 -12.52 -7.35 -13.39
C ASP A 60 -11.56 -8.01 -12.38
N ASP A 61 -10.29 -8.20 -12.75
CA ASP A 61 -9.26 -8.83 -11.94
C ASP A 61 -8.30 -7.81 -11.29
N PHE A 62 -8.75 -6.56 -11.13
CA PHE A 62 -7.95 -5.47 -10.61
C PHE A 62 -7.38 -5.77 -9.22
N TYR A 63 -6.09 -5.49 -9.04
CA TYR A 63 -5.46 -5.33 -7.74
C TYR A 63 -4.49 -4.17 -7.79
N SER A 64 -4.73 -3.13 -6.97
CA SER A 64 -4.05 -1.83 -7.03
C SER A 64 -2.54 -1.94 -7.28
N THR A 65 -1.82 -2.69 -6.43
CA THR A 65 -0.36 -2.86 -6.52
C THR A 65 0.09 -3.52 -7.82
N LYS A 66 -0.62 -4.56 -8.29
CA LYS A 66 -0.34 -5.24 -9.58
C LYS A 66 -0.53 -4.25 -10.73
N ASP A 67 -1.71 -3.66 -10.77
CA ASP A 67 -2.20 -2.85 -11.87
C ASP A 67 -1.41 -1.54 -12.04
N TYR A 68 -0.94 -0.93 -10.95
CA TYR A 68 -0.04 0.24 -11.01
C TYR A 68 1.29 -0.08 -11.69
N VAL A 69 1.87 -1.24 -11.40
CA VAL A 69 3.13 -1.67 -12.02
C VAL A 69 2.92 -2.07 -13.48
N GLU A 70 1.93 -2.92 -13.75
CA GLU A 70 1.65 -3.39 -15.11
C GLU A 70 1.32 -2.23 -16.06
N ARG A 71 0.56 -1.22 -15.61
CA ARG A 71 0.32 0.00 -16.39
C ARG A 71 1.58 0.81 -16.60
N THR A 72 2.47 0.91 -15.60
CA THR A 72 3.76 1.58 -15.78
C THR A 72 4.58 0.91 -16.87
N ILE A 73 4.64 -0.43 -16.87
CA ILE A 73 5.29 -1.21 -17.93
C ILE A 73 4.60 -0.95 -19.28
N GLY A 74 3.27 -0.99 -19.34
CA GLY A 74 2.50 -0.70 -20.54
C GLY A 74 2.77 0.70 -21.10
N PHE A 75 2.95 1.71 -20.24
CA PHE A 75 3.32 3.07 -20.66
C PHE A 75 4.74 3.16 -21.22
N HIS A 76 5.67 2.32 -20.76
CA HIS A 76 6.99 2.22 -21.39
C HIS A 76 6.92 1.53 -22.74
N GLU A 77 6.14 0.45 -22.86
CA GLU A 77 5.96 -0.26 -24.12
C GLU A 77 5.27 0.61 -25.18
N ALA A 78 4.30 1.43 -24.78
CA ALA A 78 3.59 2.34 -25.67
C ALA A 78 4.40 3.57 -26.11
N GLU A 79 5.52 3.87 -25.44
CA GLU A 79 6.38 5.01 -25.81
C GLU A 79 6.97 4.83 -27.21
N LYS A 80 6.89 5.86 -28.05
CA LYS A 80 7.41 5.81 -29.42
C LYS A 80 8.90 6.08 -29.46
N ASP A 81 9.35 7.06 -28.68
CA ASP A 81 10.77 7.38 -28.57
C ASP A 81 11.42 6.63 -27.42
N LYS A 82 12.00 5.46 -27.73
CA LYS A 82 12.71 4.63 -26.74
C LYS A 82 14.05 5.22 -26.28
N THR A 83 14.52 6.30 -26.91
CA THR A 83 15.77 6.97 -26.54
C THR A 83 15.56 8.11 -25.55
N ALA A 84 14.34 8.65 -25.47
CA ALA A 84 14.00 9.69 -24.52
C ALA A 84 14.10 9.18 -23.07
N PRO A 85 14.66 9.98 -22.14
CA PRO A 85 14.64 9.62 -20.73
C PRO A 85 13.21 9.60 -20.20
N PHE A 86 13.02 8.88 -19.10
CA PHE A 86 11.73 8.79 -18.43
C PHE A 86 11.79 9.21 -16.97
N PHE A 87 10.62 9.58 -16.47
CA PHE A 87 10.33 9.69 -15.06
C PHE A 87 9.06 8.89 -14.78
N SER A 88 9.16 7.91 -13.89
CA SER A 88 8.02 7.10 -13.45
C SER A 88 7.80 7.31 -11.97
N TYR A 89 6.61 7.78 -11.60
CA TYR A 89 6.18 7.91 -10.22
C TYR A 89 5.06 6.91 -9.94
N ILE A 90 5.34 5.95 -9.06
CA ILE A 90 4.42 4.87 -8.69
C ILE A 90 4.08 5.03 -7.20
N ALA A 91 2.97 5.70 -6.92
CA ALA A 91 2.44 5.95 -5.58
C ALA A 91 1.46 4.85 -5.18
N PHE A 92 1.99 3.75 -4.65
CA PHE A 92 1.16 2.64 -4.19
C PHE A 92 0.12 3.08 -3.15
N GLN A 93 -1.06 2.47 -3.21
CA GLN A 93 -2.04 2.58 -2.12
C GLN A 93 -1.63 1.71 -0.92
N ALA A 94 -0.96 0.59 -1.19
CA ALA A 94 -0.39 -0.22 -0.13
C ALA A 94 0.62 0.59 0.70
N ILE A 95 0.58 0.56 2.03
CA ILE A 95 -0.19 -0.35 2.91
C ILE A 95 -1.39 0.32 3.60
N HIS A 96 -1.96 1.38 3.01
CA HIS A 96 -3.07 2.14 3.60
C HIS A 96 -4.33 1.27 3.78
N ALA A 97 -5.14 1.60 4.78
CA ALA A 97 -6.45 1.00 4.98
C ALA A 97 -7.40 1.24 3.78
N PRO A 98 -8.30 0.31 3.44
CA PRO A 98 -8.52 -0.98 4.09
C PRO A 98 -7.39 -1.96 3.74
N VAL A 99 -6.91 -2.71 4.74
CA VAL A 99 -5.83 -3.68 4.54
C VAL A 99 -6.37 -4.87 3.76
N GLN A 100 -5.85 -5.07 2.55
CA GLN A 100 -6.34 -6.04 1.58
C GLN A 100 -5.19 -6.51 0.70
N ALA A 101 -4.92 -7.81 0.67
CA ALA A 101 -3.88 -8.41 -0.16
C ALA A 101 -4.32 -9.77 -0.71
N PRO A 102 -3.78 -10.22 -1.86
CA PRO A 102 -4.05 -11.54 -2.39
C PRO A 102 -3.59 -12.61 -1.40
N LYS A 103 -4.42 -13.63 -1.17
CA LYS A 103 -4.21 -14.69 -0.18
C LYS A 103 -2.79 -15.30 -0.22
N LYS A 104 -2.25 -15.54 -1.42
CA LYS A 104 -0.90 -16.09 -1.62
C LYS A 104 0.22 -15.28 -0.93
N PHE A 105 0.06 -13.97 -0.77
CA PHE A 105 1.02 -13.10 -0.10
C PHE A 105 0.76 -12.99 1.41
N VAL A 106 -0.45 -13.35 1.87
CA VAL A 106 -0.85 -13.26 3.28
C VAL A 106 -0.50 -14.54 4.05
N GLU A 107 -0.76 -15.70 3.45
CA GLU A 107 -0.57 -17.02 4.07
C GLU A 107 0.81 -17.22 4.73
N PRO A 108 1.94 -16.78 4.15
CA PRO A 108 3.24 -16.94 4.78
C PRO A 108 3.38 -16.25 6.14
N TYR A 109 2.54 -15.25 6.43
CA TYR A 109 2.66 -14.39 7.60
C TYR A 109 1.68 -14.70 8.74
N LEU A 110 0.75 -15.63 8.57
CA LEU A 110 -0.26 -15.96 9.60
C LEU A 110 0.34 -16.41 10.94
N GLU A 111 1.54 -16.98 10.91
CA GLU A 111 2.27 -17.42 12.11
C GLU A 111 3.23 -16.34 12.65
N THR A 112 3.56 -15.33 11.85
CA THR A 112 4.65 -14.38 12.14
C THR A 112 4.33 -13.47 13.34
N TYR A 113 3.05 -13.14 13.53
CA TYR A 113 2.63 -12.11 14.48
C TYR A 113 2.01 -12.64 15.77
N LYS A 114 2.04 -13.96 16.02
CA LYS A 114 1.41 -14.61 17.18
C LYS A 114 1.93 -14.15 18.54
N GLU A 115 3.18 -13.71 18.61
CA GLU A 115 3.79 -13.22 19.85
C GLU A 115 3.35 -11.79 20.23
N GLY A 116 2.61 -11.10 19.36
CA GLY A 116 2.04 -9.78 19.65
C GLY A 116 2.99 -8.59 19.46
N TRP A 117 2.41 -7.40 19.52
CA TRP A 117 3.13 -6.13 19.27
C TRP A 117 4.17 -5.82 20.34
N ASP A 118 3.97 -6.24 21.59
CA ASP A 118 4.91 -6.02 22.71
C ASP A 118 6.25 -6.71 22.45
N VAL A 119 6.21 -7.92 21.90
CA VAL A 119 7.42 -8.66 21.51
C VAL A 119 7.96 -8.15 20.18
N LEU A 120 7.09 -7.91 19.19
CA LEU A 120 7.48 -7.45 17.86
C LEU A 120 8.25 -6.13 17.91
N ARG A 121 7.78 -5.15 18.69
CA ARG A 121 8.45 -3.84 18.82
C ARG A 121 9.86 -3.97 19.39
N LYS A 122 10.05 -4.83 20.39
CA LYS A 122 11.36 -5.11 20.99
C LYS A 122 12.29 -5.77 19.96
N LYS A 123 11.81 -6.80 19.25
CA LYS A 123 12.58 -7.46 18.18
C LYS A 123 13.00 -6.46 17.08
N ARG A 124 12.09 -5.59 16.64
CA ARG A 124 12.37 -4.53 15.64
C ARG A 124 13.39 -3.52 16.14
N PHE A 125 13.27 -3.07 17.39
CA PHE A 125 14.20 -2.12 18.00
C PHE A 125 15.62 -2.67 18.09
N GLU A 126 15.80 -3.88 18.63
CA GLU A 126 17.12 -4.52 18.73
C GLU A 126 17.73 -4.80 17.35
N LYS A 127 16.91 -5.22 16.37
CA LYS A 127 17.39 -5.40 14.99
C LYS A 127 17.85 -4.08 14.37
N ALA A 128 17.11 -2.99 14.58
CA ALA A 128 17.50 -1.67 14.07
C ALA A 128 18.85 -1.20 14.66
N LYS A 129 19.10 -1.47 15.95
CA LYS A 129 20.41 -1.22 16.60
C LYS A 129 21.50 -2.09 15.97
N ALA A 130 21.26 -3.38 15.82
CA ALA A 130 22.24 -4.31 15.23
C ALA A 130 22.60 -3.96 13.78
N MET A 131 21.68 -3.35 13.03
CA MET A 131 21.89 -2.88 11.66
C MET A 131 22.51 -1.49 11.57
N GLY A 132 22.68 -0.77 12.70
CA GLY A 132 23.17 0.60 12.71
C GLY A 132 22.19 1.64 12.15
N ILE A 133 20.90 1.28 12.01
CA ILE A 133 19.84 2.21 11.58
C ILE A 133 19.56 3.26 12.66
N ILE A 134 19.69 2.86 13.93
CA ILE A 134 19.57 3.74 15.10
C ILE A 134 20.80 3.59 16.01
N PRO A 135 21.10 4.60 16.87
CA PRO A 135 22.25 4.54 17.77
C PRO A 135 22.25 3.33 18.72
N ALA A 136 23.44 2.81 19.04
CA ALA A 136 23.60 1.64 19.93
C ALA A 136 23.20 1.93 21.39
N ASP A 137 23.17 3.20 21.80
CA ASP A 137 22.72 3.69 23.11
C ASP A 137 21.27 4.21 23.09
N ALA A 138 20.58 4.10 21.94
CA ALA A 138 19.18 4.50 21.84
C ALA A 138 18.32 3.75 22.88
N SER A 139 17.37 4.49 23.45
CA SER A 139 16.37 4.00 24.40
C SER A 139 15.00 3.87 23.73
N MET A 140 14.30 2.77 24.01
CA MET A 140 12.96 2.54 23.46
C MET A 140 11.90 3.30 24.27
N ASN A 141 11.06 4.09 23.60
CA ASN A 141 9.93 4.78 24.24
C ASN A 141 8.92 3.78 24.84
N GLY A 142 8.10 4.23 25.79
CA GLY A 142 6.96 3.45 26.30
C GLY A 142 5.88 3.21 25.23
N MET A 143 5.01 2.22 25.46
CA MET A 143 3.74 2.14 24.72
C MET A 143 2.81 3.28 25.18
N PHE A 144 1.90 3.71 24.30
CA PHE A 144 0.87 4.68 24.67
C PHE A 144 -0.02 4.10 25.79
N PRO A 145 -0.30 4.84 26.88
CA PRO A 145 -1.05 4.33 28.02
C PRO A 145 -2.46 3.83 27.69
N ASP A 146 -3.08 4.39 26.64
CA ASP A 146 -4.45 4.08 26.24
C ASP A 146 -4.55 2.77 25.44
N PHE A 147 -3.42 2.17 25.04
CA PHE A 147 -3.43 0.91 24.31
C PHE A 147 -3.55 -0.27 25.28
N LYS A 148 -4.50 -1.17 25.01
CA LYS A 148 -4.56 -2.46 25.70
C LYS A 148 -3.22 -3.19 25.55
N LYS A 149 -2.81 -3.94 26.58
CA LYS A 149 -1.65 -4.83 26.44
C LYS A 149 -2.03 -6.07 25.64
N TRP A 150 -1.06 -6.67 24.93
CA TRP A 150 -1.33 -7.89 24.17
C TRP A 150 -1.87 -9.04 25.04
N GLU A 151 -1.39 -9.15 26.27
CA GLU A 151 -1.80 -10.18 27.25
C GLU A 151 -3.24 -10.00 27.76
N GLU A 152 -3.81 -8.80 27.64
CA GLU A 152 -5.16 -8.46 28.10
C GLU A 152 -6.23 -8.73 27.03
N LEU A 153 -5.81 -9.06 25.80
CA LEU A 153 -6.72 -9.38 24.71
C LEU A 153 -7.31 -10.78 24.84
N SER A 154 -8.57 -10.91 24.42
CA SER A 154 -9.18 -12.21 24.14
C SER A 154 -8.50 -12.90 22.96
N GLU A 155 -8.65 -14.22 22.87
CA GLU A 155 -8.10 -14.99 21.74
C GLU A 155 -8.71 -14.56 20.39
N GLU A 156 -9.97 -14.17 20.37
CA GLU A 156 -10.64 -13.63 19.17
C GLU A 156 -10.00 -12.30 18.73
N GLU A 157 -9.77 -11.36 19.67
CA GLU A 157 -9.06 -10.12 19.37
C GLU A 157 -7.65 -10.38 18.84
N LYS A 158 -6.90 -11.32 19.47
CA LYS A 158 -5.55 -11.68 19.01
C LYS A 158 -5.56 -12.23 17.59
N ILE A 159 -6.47 -13.17 17.27
CA ILE A 159 -6.61 -13.71 15.91
C ILE A 159 -6.89 -12.58 14.93
N GLY A 160 -7.82 -11.67 15.24
CA GLY A 160 -8.11 -10.51 14.40
C GLY A 160 -6.88 -9.65 14.10
N TYR A 161 -6.10 -9.28 15.11
CA TYR A 161 -4.90 -8.47 14.93
C TYR A 161 -3.76 -9.22 14.22
N ILE A 162 -3.60 -10.53 14.46
CA ILE A 162 -2.64 -11.38 13.74
C ILE A 162 -2.98 -11.40 12.25
N THR A 163 -4.26 -11.61 11.92
CA THR A 163 -4.73 -11.62 10.54
C THR A 163 -4.53 -10.26 9.87
N ASP A 164 -4.92 -9.16 10.52
CA ASP A 164 -4.72 -7.81 9.98
C ASP A 164 -3.24 -7.55 9.67
N MET A 165 -2.34 -7.90 10.60
CA MET A 165 -0.89 -7.75 10.41
C MET A 165 -0.32 -8.67 9.33
N ALA A 166 -0.84 -9.90 9.19
CA ALA A 166 -0.47 -10.79 8.09
C ALA A 166 -0.91 -10.22 6.74
N VAL A 167 -2.07 -9.58 6.67
CA VAL A 167 -2.54 -8.89 5.46
C VAL A 167 -1.66 -7.69 5.15
N VAL A 168 -1.30 -6.87 6.14
CA VAL A 168 -0.34 -5.75 5.97
C VAL A 168 1.01 -6.25 5.43
N ALA A 169 1.53 -7.35 5.98
CA ALA A 169 2.76 -7.97 5.50
C ALA A 169 2.62 -8.46 4.05
N GLY A 170 1.48 -9.08 3.71
CA GLY A 170 1.18 -9.51 2.35
C GLY A 170 1.02 -8.36 1.37
N MET A 171 0.48 -7.20 1.79
CA MET A 171 0.45 -6.00 0.96
C MET A 171 1.87 -5.52 0.63
N LEU A 172 2.75 -5.50 1.62
CA LEU A 172 4.15 -5.10 1.45
C LEU A 172 4.93 -6.11 0.59
N GLU A 173 4.72 -7.41 0.78
CA GLU A 173 5.32 -8.44 -0.08
C GLU A 173 4.83 -8.32 -1.52
N ALA A 174 3.55 -8.02 -1.73
CA ALA A 174 3.05 -7.77 -3.08
C ALA A 174 3.73 -6.55 -3.72
N VAL A 175 3.95 -5.46 -2.97
CA VAL A 175 4.69 -4.29 -3.47
C VAL A 175 6.09 -4.69 -3.90
N ASP A 176 6.83 -5.40 -3.05
CA ASP A 176 8.18 -5.87 -3.35
C ASP A 176 8.20 -6.77 -4.60
N PHE A 177 7.27 -7.74 -4.67
CA PHE A 177 7.14 -8.66 -5.80
C PHE A 177 6.89 -7.94 -7.12
N TYR A 178 5.94 -6.99 -7.16
CA TYR A 178 5.61 -6.27 -8.39
C TYR A 178 6.69 -5.23 -8.74
N ILE A 179 7.34 -4.56 -7.78
CA ILE A 179 8.55 -3.77 -8.05
C ILE A 179 9.63 -4.65 -8.67
N GLY A 180 9.81 -5.88 -8.18
CA GLY A 180 10.71 -6.87 -8.77
C GLY A 180 10.40 -7.14 -10.25
N GLN A 181 9.13 -7.25 -10.64
CA GLN A 181 8.74 -7.39 -12.04
C GLN A 181 9.10 -6.15 -12.87
N TYR A 182 8.89 -4.95 -12.33
CA TYR A 182 9.28 -3.71 -13.01
C TYR A 182 10.80 -3.61 -13.19
N ILE A 183 11.56 -3.99 -12.18
CA ILE A 183 13.02 -4.06 -12.25
C ILE A 183 13.47 -5.07 -13.32
N ASN A 184 12.85 -6.24 -13.37
CA ASN A 184 13.16 -7.25 -14.39
C ASN A 184 12.87 -6.73 -15.79
N TYR A 185 11.72 -6.09 -15.99
CA TYR A 185 11.40 -5.40 -17.24
C TYR A 185 12.48 -4.38 -17.65
N LEU A 186 12.92 -3.52 -16.72
CA LEU A 186 13.97 -2.54 -17.01
C LEU A 186 15.31 -3.21 -17.36
N LYS A 187 15.65 -4.33 -16.73
CA LYS A 187 16.86 -5.10 -17.06
C LYS A 187 16.77 -5.70 -18.46
N GLU A 188 15.63 -6.33 -18.80
CA GLU A 188 15.38 -6.91 -20.12
C GLU A 188 15.47 -5.87 -21.25
N LYS A 189 15.05 -4.63 -20.97
CA LYS A 189 15.11 -3.51 -21.93
C LYS A 189 16.44 -2.76 -21.89
N GLY A 190 17.41 -3.18 -21.06
CA GLY A 190 18.70 -2.51 -20.92
C GLY A 190 18.64 -1.12 -20.29
N LEU A 191 17.55 -0.80 -19.59
CA LEU A 191 17.30 0.50 -18.97
C LEU A 191 17.76 0.56 -17.51
N PHE A 192 17.92 -0.59 -16.84
CA PHE A 192 18.16 -0.69 -15.41
C PHE A 192 19.41 0.07 -14.93
N GLU A 193 20.55 -0.11 -15.59
CA GLU A 193 21.84 0.47 -15.17
C GLU A 193 21.86 2.01 -15.21
N ASN A 194 20.99 2.62 -16.01
CA ASN A 194 20.85 4.07 -16.11
C ASN A 194 19.53 4.58 -15.49
N THR A 195 18.97 3.83 -14.54
CA THR A 195 17.77 4.22 -13.80
C THR A 195 18.11 4.51 -12.34
N ILE A 196 17.72 5.69 -11.86
CA ILE A 196 17.79 6.02 -10.43
C ILE A 196 16.49 5.59 -9.77
N PHE A 197 16.60 4.78 -8.71
CA PHE A 197 15.47 4.36 -7.90
C PHE A 197 15.43 5.15 -6.60
N ILE A 198 14.27 5.75 -6.31
CA ILE A 198 13.99 6.41 -5.03
C ILE A 198 12.77 5.72 -4.44
N VAL A 199 12.92 5.21 -3.22
CA VAL A 199 11.85 4.55 -2.48
C VAL A 199 11.66 5.31 -1.18
N ALA A 200 10.43 5.72 -0.92
CA ALA A 200 10.06 6.47 0.28
C ALA A 200 8.63 6.12 0.69
N SER A 201 8.34 6.38 1.97
CA SER A 201 6.98 6.44 2.50
C SER A 201 6.56 7.91 2.58
N ASP A 202 5.28 8.21 2.41
CA ASP A 202 4.71 9.55 2.53
C ASP A 202 4.62 10.01 4.00
N ASN A 203 4.38 9.08 4.92
CA ASN A 203 4.35 9.30 6.37
C ASN A 203 4.79 8.08 7.19
N GLY A 204 4.76 8.21 8.52
CA GLY A 204 4.94 7.10 9.46
C GLY A 204 3.74 6.13 9.44
N PRO A 205 3.80 5.02 10.20
CA PRO A 205 2.75 4.01 10.21
C PRO A 205 1.42 4.57 10.73
N ASP A 206 0.31 4.17 10.09
CA ASP A 206 -1.04 4.43 10.59
C ASP A 206 -1.33 3.54 11.82
N GLY A 207 -1.72 4.18 12.92
CA GLY A 207 -2.05 3.53 14.20
C GLY A 207 -3.54 3.49 14.51
N ALA A 208 -4.42 3.84 13.55
CA ALA A 208 -5.85 3.87 13.76
C ALA A 208 -6.44 2.47 13.94
N ASP A 209 -7.27 2.29 14.98
CA ASP A 209 -8.12 1.11 15.13
C ASP A 209 -9.47 1.37 14.44
N TYR A 210 -9.57 0.95 13.18
CA TYR A 210 -10.79 1.08 12.39
C TYR A 210 -11.95 0.21 12.90
N LYS A 211 -11.69 -0.77 13.79
CA LYS A 211 -12.70 -1.66 14.40
C LYS A 211 -13.24 -1.11 15.73
N ALA A 212 -12.52 -0.19 16.39
CA ALA A 212 -12.96 0.44 17.63
C ALA A 212 -14.28 1.22 17.50
N ASN A 213 -14.60 1.72 16.30
CA ASN A 213 -15.86 2.41 16.04
C ASN A 213 -16.95 1.43 15.57
N ALA A 214 -17.91 1.12 16.44
CA ALA A 214 -18.99 0.17 16.15
C ALA A 214 -19.86 0.54 14.93
N ILE A 215 -20.03 1.83 14.61
CA ILE A 215 -20.77 2.28 13.43
C ILE A 215 -19.96 1.98 12.17
N LEU A 216 -18.66 2.29 12.19
CA LEU A 216 -17.76 2.01 11.08
C LEU A 216 -17.64 0.50 10.83
N LYS A 217 -17.44 -0.30 11.89
CA LYS A 217 -17.38 -1.76 11.80
C LYS A 217 -18.62 -2.35 11.13
N LYS A 218 -19.82 -1.99 11.61
CA LYS A 218 -21.09 -2.48 11.02
C LYS A 218 -21.26 -2.03 9.57
N TRP A 219 -20.82 -0.82 9.23
CA TRP A 219 -20.85 -0.34 7.85
C TRP A 219 -19.89 -1.15 6.97
N GLN A 220 -18.67 -1.40 7.44
CA GLN A 220 -17.66 -2.19 6.73
C GLN A 220 -18.18 -3.61 6.44
N GLU A 221 -18.71 -4.29 7.46
CA GLU A 221 -19.32 -5.63 7.32
C GLU A 221 -20.45 -5.64 6.28
N LYS A 222 -21.33 -4.63 6.29
CA LYS A 222 -22.44 -4.51 5.32
C LYS A 222 -21.96 -4.24 3.88
N ASN A 223 -20.75 -3.69 3.70
CA ASN A 223 -20.20 -3.33 2.40
C ASN A 223 -19.19 -4.35 1.85
N GLY A 224 -19.06 -5.51 2.49
CA GLY A 224 -18.26 -6.64 2.02
C GLY A 224 -16.82 -6.65 2.52
N TYR A 225 -16.50 -5.83 3.54
CA TYR A 225 -15.19 -5.90 4.20
C TYR A 225 -15.26 -6.94 5.32
N HIS A 226 -14.51 -8.03 5.16
CA HIS A 226 -14.47 -9.15 6.09
C HIS A 226 -13.03 -9.56 6.37
N THR A 227 -12.81 -10.18 7.53
CA THR A 227 -11.51 -10.67 8.00
C THR A 227 -11.47 -12.20 8.12
N GLU A 228 -12.51 -12.88 7.64
CA GLU A 228 -12.64 -14.35 7.61
C GLU A 228 -11.97 -14.97 6.38
#